data_AF-A0A504JJR8-F1
#
_entry.id   AF-A0A504JJR8-F1
#
_cell.length_a   1.000
_cell.length_b   1.000
_cell.length_c   1.000
_cell.angle_alpha   90.00
_cell.angle_beta   90.00
_cell.angle_gamma   90.00
#
_symmetry.space_group_name_H-M   'P 1'
#
loop_
_entity.id
_entity.type
_entity.pdbx_description
1 polymer ?
#
loop_
_entity_poly.entity_id
_entity_poly.type
_entity_poly.pdbx_seq_one_letter_code
_entity_poly.pdbx_strand_id
1 'polypeptide(L)' 'MDKKVWIITGAGVAIGIGEALLYYNLGKNATTKSFKFGIPRGKELYQTLAVVAVTSVLTAMLSKGIESAINTEARQGTVV' A
#
# COMPACT_ATOMS: atom_id res chain seq x y z
N MET A 1 -13.28 2.22 14.74
CA MET A 1 -12.22 1.89 13.76
C MET A 1 -10.89 2.27 14.37
N ASP A 2 -9.93 1.34 14.50
CA ASP A 2 -8.69 1.56 15.26
C ASP A 2 -7.73 2.55 14.61
N LYS A 3 -7.08 3.39 15.44
CA LYS A 3 -6.05 4.35 15.00
C LYS A 3 -4.91 3.66 14.23
N LYS A 4 -4.55 2.43 14.62
CA LYS A 4 -3.55 1.60 13.92
C LYS A 4 -3.93 1.31 12.46
N VAL A 5 -5.21 1.01 12.19
CA VAL A 5 -5.68 0.70 10.83
C VAL A 5 -5.51 1.90 9.94
N TRP A 6 -5.92 3.08 10.39
CA TRP A 6 -5.79 4.31 9.64
C TRP A 6 -4.33 4.64 9.31
N ILE A 7 -3.42 4.40 10.26
CA ILE A 7 -1.98 4.59 10.04
C ILE A 7 -1.46 3.60 9.01
N ILE A 8 -1.78 2.32 9.14
CA ILE A 8 -1.32 1.27 8.21
C ILE A 8 -1.88 1.48 6.81
N THR A 9 -3.18 1.77 6.70
CA THR A 9 -3.82 2.07 5.42
C THR A 9 -3.26 3.35 4.81
N GLY A 10 -3.05 4.40 5.60
CA GLY A 10 -2.46 5.66 5.12
C GLY A 10 -1.04 5.48 4.61
N ALA A 11 -0.20 4.73 5.34
CA ALA A 11 1.16 4.40 4.91
C ALA A 11 1.16 3.54 3.64
N GLY A 12 0.30 2.52 3.56
CA GLY A 12 0.14 1.68 2.37
C GLY A 12 -0.29 2.48 1.14
N VAL A 13 -1.22 3.42 1.30
CA VAL A 13 -1.65 4.30 0.22
C VAL A 13 -0.52 5.23 -0.24
N ALA A 14 0.21 5.85 0.69
CA ALA A 14 1.32 6.74 0.34
C ALA A 14 2.44 5.99 -0.41
N ILE A 15 2.81 4.80 0.06
CA ILE A 15 3.82 3.96 -0.59
C ILE A 15 3.35 3.51 -1.97
N GLY A 16 2.12 2.98 -2.07
CA GLY A 16 1.58 2.50 -3.34
C GLY A 16 1.43 3.60 -4.40
N ILE A 17 1.11 4.84 -3.99
CA ILE A 17 1.13 6.00 -4.89
C ILE A 17 2.56 6.31 -5.36
N GLY A 18 3.54 6.27 -4.45
CA GLY A 18 4.95 6.48 -4.79
C GLY A 18 5.46 5.46 -5.82
N GLU A 19 5.19 4.17 -5.58
CA GLU A 19 5.57 3.08 -6.50
C GLU A 19 4.87 3.21 -7.85
N ALA A 20 3.57 3.49 -7.86
CA ALA A 20 2.81 3.74 -9.08
C ALA A 20 3.39 4.87 -9.93
N LEU A 21 3.75 5.99 -9.30
CA LEU A 21 4.39 7.11 -9.97
C LEU A 21 5.78 6.72 -10.49
N LEU A 22 6.54 5.94 -9.73
CA LEU A 22 7.85 5.46 -10.16
C LEU A 22 7.74 4.56 -11.41
N TYR A 23 6.85 3.57 -11.38
CA TYR A 23 6.63 2.63 -12.49
C TYR A 23 6.09 3.33 -13.73
N TYR A 24 5.16 4.29 -13.57
CA TYR A 24 4.67 5.09 -14.68
C TYR A 24 5.80 5.86 -15.38
N ASN A 25 6.67 6.49 -14.59
CA ASN A 25 7.79 7.27 -15.12
C ASN A 25 8.87 6.40 -15.73
N LEU A 26 9.20 5.25 -15.12
CA LEU A 26 10.16 4.31 -15.70
C LEU A 26 9.64 3.76 -17.03
N GLY A 27 8.36 3.39 -17.12
CA GLY A 27 7.74 2.90 -18.36
C GLY A 27 7.72 3.96 -19.46
N LYS A 28 7.31 5.20 -19.14
CA LYS A 28 7.30 6.33 -20.08
C LYS A 28 8.69 6.73 -20.58
N ASN A 29 9.71 6.55 -19.77
CA ASN A 29 11.09 6.93 -20.11
C ASN A 29 11.96 5.76 -20.61
N ALA A 30 11.41 4.55 -20.72
CA ALA A 30 12.15 3.35 -21.13
C ALA A 30 12.83 3.47 -22.51
N THR A 31 12.32 4.35 -23.38
CA THR A 31 12.84 4.60 -24.74
C THR A 31 13.49 5.98 -24.90
N THR A 32 13.58 6.78 -23.83
CA THR A 32 14.07 8.16 -23.90
C THR A 32 15.45 8.31 -23.25
N LYS A 33 16.36 9.07 -23.88
CA LYS A 33 17.73 9.30 -23.35
C LYS A 33 17.81 10.17 -22.10
N SER A 34 16.73 10.83 -21.68
CA SER A 34 16.69 11.64 -20.46
C SER A 34 15.39 11.39 -19.71
N PHE A 35 15.50 11.19 -18.40
CA PHE A 35 14.37 10.95 -17.53
C PHE A 35 13.49 12.21 -17.41
N LYS A 36 12.22 12.10 -17.79
CA LYS A 36 11.21 13.14 -17.63
C LYS A 36 10.16 12.69 -16.63
N PHE A 37 10.03 13.45 -15.54
CA PHE A 37 8.99 13.20 -14.56
C PHE A 37 7.62 13.64 -15.11
N GLY A 38 6.64 12.74 -15.02
CA GLY A 38 5.28 12.88 -15.48
C GLY A 38 4.34 12.21 -14.50
N ILE A 39 3.22 12.86 -14.22
CA ILE A 39 2.16 12.31 -13.39
C ILE A 39 1.11 11.70 -14.35
N PRO A 40 0.66 10.44 -14.13
CA PRO A 40 -0.41 9.86 -14.92
C PRO A 40 -1.66 10.75 -14.82
N ARG A 41 -2.39 10.92 -15.93
CA ARG A 41 -3.57 11.79 -16.00
C ARG A 41 -4.83 11.00 -16.36
N GLY A 42 -5.97 11.47 -15.87
CA GLY A 42 -7.29 10.94 -16.25
C GLY A 42 -7.56 9.54 -15.69
N LYS A 43 -7.95 8.62 -16.57
CA LYS A 43 -8.41 7.26 -16.20
C LYS A 43 -7.31 6.41 -15.57
N GLU A 44 -6.08 6.46 -16.06
CA GLU A 44 -4.98 5.63 -15.54
C GLU A 44 -4.62 5.96 -14.09
N LEU A 45 -4.64 7.25 -13.73
CA LEU A 45 -4.40 7.69 -12.35
C LEU A 45 -5.49 7.17 -11.41
N TYR A 46 -6.76 7.31 -11.82
CA TYR A 46 -7.90 6.83 -11.03
C TYR A 46 -7.86 5.32 -10.84
N GLN A 47 -7.54 4.57 -11.90
CA GLN A 47 -7.45 3.12 -11.83
C GLN A 47 -6.32 2.68 -10.89
N THR A 48 -5.18 3.37 -10.93
CA THR A 48 -4.05 3.08 -10.06
C THR A 48 -4.33 3.42 -8.60
N LEU A 49 -4.93 4.59 -8.34
CA LEU A 49 -5.36 5.00 -7.01
C LEU A 49 -6.40 4.04 -6.43
N ALA A 50 -7.35 3.57 -7.25
CA ALA A 50 -8.36 2.61 -6.83
C ALA A 50 -7.73 1.27 -6.43
N VAL A 51 -6.79 0.75 -7.25
CA VAL A 51 -6.05 -0.47 -6.91
C VAL A 51 -5.30 -0.28 -5.61
N VAL A 52 -4.49 0.78 -5.48
CA VAL A 52 -3.71 1.06 -4.26
C VAL A 52 -4.61 1.17 -3.03
N ALA A 53 -5.76 1.84 -3.14
CA ALA A 53 -6.72 1.96 -2.05
C ALA A 53 -7.29 0.60 -1.62
N VAL A 54 -7.75 -0.22 -2.57
CA VAL A 54 -8.29 -1.56 -2.29
C VAL A 54 -7.22 -2.45 -1.65
N THR A 55 -6.02 -2.49 -2.22
CA THR A 55 -4.93 -3.32 -1.69
C THR A 55 -4.54 -2.88 -0.28
N SER A 56 -4.49 -1.57 -0.02
CA SER A 56 -4.15 -1.04 1.32
C SER A 56 -5.19 -1.41 2.39
N VAL A 57 -6.48 -1.43 2.03
CA VAL A 57 -7.54 -1.89 2.93
C VAL A 57 -7.38 -3.38 3.22
N LEU A 58 -7.17 -4.20 2.18
CA LEU A 58 -6.96 -5.63 2.33
C LEU A 58 -5.73 -5.94 3.20
N THR A 59 -4.61 -5.27 2.96
CA THR A 59 -3.40 -5.41 3.78
C THR A 59 -3.69 -5.04 5.22
N ALA A 60 -4.39 -3.93 5.50
CA ALA A 60 -4.71 -3.55 6.87
C ALA A 60 -5.61 -4.57 7.59
N MET A 61 -6.57 -5.18 6.87
CA MET A 61 -7.39 -6.27 7.40
C MET A 61 -6.56 -7.53 7.70
N LEU A 62 -5.66 -7.91 6.79
CA LEU A 62 -4.75 -9.03 6.99
C LEU A 62 -3.80 -8.79 8.17
N SER A 63 -3.20 -7.60 8.27
CA SER A 63 -2.34 -7.23 9.39
C SER A 63 -3.07 -7.33 10.72
N LYS A 64 -4.35 -6.91 10.78
CA LYS A 64 -5.18 -7.10 11.97
C LYS A 64 -5.42 -8.58 12.32
N GLY A 65 -5.72 -9.41 11.32
CA GLY A 65 -5.93 -10.85 11.52
C GLY A 65 -4.68 -11.52 12.09
N ILE A 66 -3.51 -11.20 11.52
CA ILE A 66 -2.22 -11.69 11.99
C ILE A 66 -1.91 -11.19 13.41
N GLU A 67 -2.12 -9.90 13.69
CA GLU A 67 -1.90 -9.31 15.03
C GLU A 67 -2.80 -10.00 16.08
N SER A 68 -4.03 -10.37 15.73
CA SER A 68 -4.93 -11.11 16.63
C SER A 68 -4.50 -12.57 16.86
N ALA A 69 -4.01 -13.26 15.82
CA ALA A 69 -3.51 -14.63 15.94
C ALA A 69 -2.25 -14.68 16.82
N ILE A 70 -1.28 -13.81 16.54
CA ILE A 70 -0.03 -13.72 17.32
C ILE A 70 -0.30 -13.34 18.78
N ASN A 71 -1.19 -12.37 19.05
CA ASN A 71 -1.52 -12.00 20.43
C ASN A 71 -2.26 -13.12 21.19
N THR A 72 -2.95 -14.02 20.49
CA THR A 72 -3.61 -15.19 21.10
C THR A 72 -2.57 -16.24 21.47
N GLU A 73 -1.58 -16.49 20.61
CA GLU A 73 -0.46 -17.40 20.89
C GLU A 73 0.47 -16.86 22.00
N ALA A 74 0.78 -15.56 21.99
CA ALA A 74 1.61 -14.92 23.01
C ALA A 74 0.96 -14.97 24.41
N ARG A 75 -0.38 -14.96 24.49
CA ARG A 75 -1.12 -15.11 25.76
C ARG A 75 -1.17 -16.56 26.26
N GLN A 76 -1.09 -17.55 25.38
CA GLN A 76 -1.02 -18.96 25.76
C GLN A 76 0.40 -19.37 26.23
N GLY A 77 1.45 -18.67 25.79
CA GLY A 77 2.83 -18.93 26.21
C GLY A 77 3.26 -18.35 27.57
N THR A 78 2.40 -17.59 28.27
CA THR A 78 2.72 -16.99 29.58
C THR A 78 2.07 -17.74 30.76
N VAL A 79 1.54 -18.94 30.53
CA VAL A 79 1.04 -19.83 31.59
C VAL A 79 1.83 -21.12 31.61
N VAL A 80 3.13 -21.02 31.90
CA VAL A 80 3.99 -22.09 32.44
C VAL A 80 5.13 -21.48 33.24
#